data_AF-N9QJF1-F1
#
_entry.id   AF-N9QJF1-F1
#
_cell.length_a   1.000
_cell.length_b   1.000
_cell.length_c   1.000
_cell.angle_alpha   90.00
_cell.angle_beta   90.00
_cell.angle_gamma   90.00
#
_symmetry.space_group_name_H-M   'P 1'
#
loop_
_entity.id
_entity.type
_entity.pdbx_description
1 polymer ?
#
loop_
_entity_poly.entity_id
_entity_poly.type
_entity_poly.pdbx_seq_one_letter_code
_entity_poly.pdbx_strand_id
1 'polypeptide(L)'
;MQQIDVPKIFISYSWSSPEHEEWVLELAESLIKDGIDIALDKWELREGDDPIIFMESMVNDPTITKIIMIIDGKYTDRANQRHGGVGTESTILSQELYSKRDKNKIVAVIAEPNAPKPIFYAGRLHVDLSNSERYAEEYEKLVRWAYDKYKYEKPKLLGSAPSFIVAEDDQVALFTNTQYRMAIDALEKGKSNASSLVKQYLDKLHSELPKFSLSEEDSNLEEAFKQKIEHFQPHLNEFKKIVNTVCTHSNDSKIFKHFRSFLESLLDLLTVIPNQRGRLQADLELFCFLNYQIFLSLISILIKNEEFNELKEILDELYMLPENFHNRHLLEKKYMTFSIFLPREYNFIGNNLKPRKYSPLGDLVKDYSDNQVITFEEVCEADAFLFIKSLTFGFQSDDFYIKRWWPHVSFYILNHRYHALKVFVKSERASYFDEIKKVLNVQDLQFIEDILNINKENPYNPNPFIPQWNGSFATFDLKTLSNLEKLHKS
;
A
#
# COMPACT_ATOMS: atom_id res chain seq x y z
N MET A 1 32.75 3.62 4.75
CA MET A 1 32.20 4.92 5.20
C MET A 1 32.70 5.97 4.25
N GLN A 2 31.83 6.80 3.65
CA GLN A 2 32.29 7.96 2.90
C GLN A 2 33.02 8.90 3.87
N GLN A 3 34.19 9.38 3.47
CA GLN A 3 34.94 10.40 4.20
C GLN A 3 34.10 11.68 4.17
N ILE A 4 33.61 12.14 5.32
CA ILE A 4 32.89 13.40 5.45
C ILE A 4 33.95 14.47 5.69
N ASP A 5 34.05 15.44 4.78
CA ASP A 5 34.89 16.61 5.00
C ASP A 5 34.31 17.45 6.14
N VAL A 6 35.13 17.71 7.16
CA VAL A 6 34.77 18.52 8.32
C VAL A 6 34.67 19.99 7.88
N PRO A 7 33.48 20.62 7.93
CA PRO A 7 33.36 22.02 7.57
C PRO A 7 34.02 22.92 8.62
N LYS A 8 34.84 23.87 8.18
CA LYS A 8 35.40 24.93 9.03
C LYS A 8 34.65 26.24 8.81
N ILE A 9 34.00 26.77 9.83
CA ILE A 9 33.07 27.89 9.72
C ILE A 9 33.52 29.05 10.61
N PHE A 10 33.55 30.25 10.04
CA PHE A 10 33.77 31.48 10.81
C PHE A 10 32.44 32.10 11.24
N ILE A 11 32.33 32.48 12.52
CA ILE A 11 31.16 33.17 13.05
C ILE A 11 31.46 34.67 13.16
N SER A 12 30.82 35.47 12.30
CA SER A 12 30.85 36.93 12.37
C SER A 12 29.65 37.41 13.17
N TYR A 13 29.91 38.08 14.29
CA TYR A 13 28.88 38.63 15.16
C TYR A 13 29.32 39.99 15.71
N SER A 14 28.44 40.67 16.46
CA SER A 14 28.75 41.96 17.05
C SER A 14 28.80 41.86 18.58
N TRP A 15 29.76 42.53 19.21
CA TRP A 15 29.87 42.59 20.67
C TRP A 15 28.81 43.53 21.24
N SER A 16 27.58 43.02 21.30
CA SER A 16 26.38 43.78 21.60
C SER A 16 26.09 43.90 23.08
N SER A 17 26.15 42.78 23.80
CA SER A 17 26.01 42.68 25.24
C SER A 17 26.68 41.40 25.72
N PRO A 18 27.05 41.29 27.01
CA PRO A 18 27.59 40.05 27.57
C PRO A 18 26.69 38.84 27.35
N GLU A 19 25.37 39.00 27.42
CA GLU A 19 24.40 37.93 27.21
C GLU A 19 24.38 37.45 25.74
N HIS A 20 24.51 38.37 24.79
CA HIS A 20 24.61 38.01 23.37
C HIS A 20 25.93 37.30 23.07
N GLU A 21 27.03 37.76 23.66
CA GLU A 21 28.34 37.12 23.52
C GLU A 21 28.34 35.69 24.07
N GLU A 22 27.74 35.48 25.24
CA GLU A 22 27.56 34.14 25.85
C GLU A 22 26.71 33.23 24.95
N TRP A 23 25.59 33.75 24.42
CA TRP A 23 24.73 32.99 23.51
C TRP A 23 25.45 32.56 22.23
N VAL A 24 26.27 33.44 21.64
CA VAL A 24 27.10 33.11 20.47
C VAL A 24 28.12 32.02 20.81
N LEU A 25 28.71 32.08 22.00
CA LEU A 25 29.65 31.06 22.48
C LEU A 25 28.95 29.70 22.64
N GLU A 26 27.78 29.65 23.27
CA GLU A 26 26.99 28.42 23.41
C GLU A 26 26.60 27.81 22.06
N LEU A 27 26.25 28.65 21.07
CA LEU A 27 25.97 28.20 19.71
C LEU A 27 27.22 27.61 19.06
N ALA A 28 28.37 28.27 19.19
CA ALA A 28 29.64 27.81 18.66
C ALA A 28 30.05 26.45 19.25
N GLU A 29 29.94 26.28 20.57
CA GLU A 29 30.20 25.00 21.24
C GLU A 29 29.27 23.88 20.76
N SER A 30 27.99 24.22 20.53
CA SER A 30 27.01 23.26 20.03
C SER A 30 27.36 22.78 18.63
N LEU A 31 27.76 23.69 17.73
CA LEU A 31 28.22 23.35 16.38
C LEU A 31 29.48 22.48 16.39
N ILE A 32 30.43 22.74 17.30
CA ILE A 32 31.61 21.87 17.51
C ILE A 32 31.20 20.46 17.93
N LYS A 33 30.23 20.32 18.84
CA LYS A 33 29.70 19.00 19.25
C LYS A 33 29.09 18.23 18.07
N ASP A 34 28.58 18.94 17.07
CA ASP A 34 28.05 18.38 15.82
C ASP A 34 29.14 18.17 14.73
N GLY A 35 30.42 18.26 15.10
CA GLY A 35 31.55 17.95 14.22
C GLY A 35 31.88 19.05 13.22
N ILE A 36 31.48 20.31 13.48
CA ILE A 36 31.81 21.48 12.67
C ILE A 36 32.98 22.20 13.36
N ASP A 37 34.08 22.43 12.63
CA ASP A 37 35.20 23.23 13.15
C ASP A 37 34.80 24.72 13.13
N ILE A 38 34.91 25.41 14.25
CA ILE A 38 34.45 26.80 14.39
C ILE A 38 35.62 27.73 14.67
N ALA A 39 35.81 28.73 13.80
CA ALA A 39 36.69 29.86 14.02
C ALA A 39 35.89 30.98 14.71
N LEU A 40 36.28 31.31 15.94
CA LEU A 40 35.64 32.33 16.77
C LEU A 40 36.71 33.25 17.37
N ASP A 41 36.45 34.56 17.35
CA ASP A 41 37.38 35.58 17.85
C ASP A 41 37.76 35.35 19.33
N LYS A 42 36.83 34.92 20.18
CA LYS A 42 37.05 34.59 21.60
C LYS A 42 38.02 33.44 21.84
N TRP A 43 38.26 32.57 20.85
CA TRP A 43 39.18 31.44 20.97
C TRP A 43 40.53 31.70 20.29
N GLU A 44 40.57 32.59 19.29
CA GLU A 44 41.73 32.76 18.44
C GLU A 44 42.48 34.10 18.64
N LEU A 45 41.81 35.16 19.11
CA LEU A 45 42.46 36.44 19.39
C LEU A 45 43.15 36.45 20.76
N ARG A 46 44.30 37.13 20.82
CA ARG A 46 45.06 37.44 22.04
C ARG A 46 45.10 38.93 22.29
N GLU A 47 45.47 39.32 23.51
CA GLU A 47 45.62 40.73 23.87
C GLU A 47 46.66 41.43 22.99
N GLY A 48 46.23 42.45 22.24
CA GLY A 48 47.06 43.21 21.30
C GLY A 48 46.81 42.89 19.83
N ASP A 49 46.03 41.85 19.52
CA ASP A 49 45.60 41.57 18.14
C ASP A 49 44.55 42.59 17.66
N ASP A 50 44.52 42.84 16.36
CA ASP A 50 43.52 43.70 15.70
C ASP A 50 42.32 42.86 15.21
N PRO A 51 41.13 43.02 15.80
CA PRO A 51 39.94 42.26 15.42
C PRO A 51 39.48 42.48 13.96
N ILE A 52 39.84 43.62 13.36
CA ILE A 52 39.50 43.93 11.96
C ILE A 52 40.36 43.12 11.03
N ILE A 53 41.68 43.09 11.28
CA ILE A 53 42.63 42.29 10.52
C ILE A 53 42.27 40.80 10.64
N PHE A 54 41.86 40.36 11.83
CA PHE A 54 41.36 39.00 12.05
C PHE A 54 40.11 38.69 11.22
N MET A 55 39.12 39.57 11.23
CA MET A 55 37.90 39.36 10.42
C MET A 55 38.21 39.31 8.91
N GLU A 56 39.08 40.20 8.42
CA GLU A 56 39.54 40.16 7.03
C GLU A 56 40.31 38.89 6.70
N SER A 57 41.19 38.43 7.59
CA SER A 57 41.96 37.19 7.37
C SER A 57 41.03 35.98 7.33
N MET A 58 40.04 35.89 8.22
CA MET A 58 39.07 34.79 8.25
C MET A 58 38.16 34.75 7.02
N VAL A 59 37.75 35.92 6.50
CA VAL A 59 36.95 35.95 5.27
C VAL A 59 37.77 35.45 4.07
N ASN A 60 39.07 35.74 4.03
CA ASN A 60 39.97 35.38 2.93
C ASN A 60 40.67 34.02 3.10
N ASP A 61 40.60 33.39 4.27
CA ASP A 61 41.20 32.09 4.53
C ASP A 61 40.52 31.00 3.68
N PRO A 62 41.27 30.31 2.77
CA PRO A 62 40.71 29.27 1.93
C PRO A 62 40.29 28.01 2.71
N THR A 63 40.77 27.83 3.94
CA THR A 63 40.39 26.71 4.82
C THR A 63 39.00 26.89 5.41
N ILE A 64 38.53 28.13 5.55
CA ILE A 64 37.17 28.42 6.01
C ILE A 64 36.22 28.08 4.87
N THR A 65 35.40 27.07 5.06
CA THR A 65 34.43 26.62 4.06
C THR A 65 33.21 27.53 4.04
N LYS A 66 32.75 28.05 5.20
CA LYS A 66 31.52 28.87 5.30
C LYS A 66 31.60 29.97 6.36
N ILE A 67 30.68 30.94 6.30
CA ILE A 67 30.55 32.04 7.26
C ILE A 67 29.12 32.11 7.78
N ILE A 68 28.97 32.16 9.10
CA ILE A 68 27.72 32.49 9.77
C ILE A 68 27.77 33.98 10.15
N MET A 69 26.72 34.73 9.78
CA MET A 69 26.49 36.08 10.27
C MET A 69 25.43 36.03 11.36
N ILE A 70 25.79 36.35 12.60
CA ILE A 70 24.84 36.48 13.69
C ILE A 70 24.21 37.87 13.61
N ILE A 71 22.90 37.89 13.37
CA ILE A 71 22.14 39.11 13.16
C ILE A 71 21.36 39.46 14.43
N ASP A 72 21.76 40.57 15.02
CA ASP A 72 21.03 41.34 16.03
C ASP A 72 20.81 42.78 15.51
N GLY A 73 20.16 43.63 16.29
CA GLY A 73 19.94 45.04 15.88
C GLY A 73 21.25 45.80 15.60
N LYS A 74 22.25 45.64 16.48
CA LYS A 74 23.53 46.38 16.40
C LYS A 74 24.40 45.94 15.22
N TYR A 75 24.41 44.65 14.88
CA TYR A 75 25.10 44.10 13.73
C TYR A 75 24.57 44.75 12.46
N THR A 76 23.24 44.81 12.31
CA THR A 76 22.61 45.40 11.12
C THR A 76 22.85 46.89 11.00
N ASP A 77 22.77 47.64 12.10
CA ASP A 77 23.07 49.07 12.11
C ASP A 77 24.52 49.33 11.64
N ARG A 78 25.48 48.63 12.23
CA ARG A 78 26.90 48.73 11.85
C ARG A 78 27.13 48.29 10.39
N ALA A 79 26.46 47.24 9.95
CA ALA A 79 26.62 46.69 8.60
C ALA A 79 26.11 47.67 7.52
N ASN A 80 25.02 48.39 7.81
CA ASN A 80 24.40 49.35 6.90
C ASN A 80 25.11 50.73 6.91
N GLN A 81 25.67 51.16 8.05
CA GLN A 81 26.38 52.45 8.16
C GLN A 81 27.66 52.51 7.31
N ARG A 82 28.29 51.37 6.97
CA ARG A 82 29.46 51.30 6.09
C ARG A 82 29.20 51.71 4.63
N HIS A 83 27.94 51.92 4.23
CA HIS A 83 27.60 52.34 2.87
C HIS A 83 27.97 53.82 2.55
N GLY A 84 28.41 54.61 3.55
CA GLY A 84 28.62 56.06 3.43
C GLY A 84 30.05 56.61 3.62
N GLY A 85 31.08 55.77 3.79
CA GLY A 85 32.48 56.22 3.88
C GLY A 85 32.87 56.96 5.17
N VAL A 86 32.01 57.02 6.19
CA VAL A 86 32.33 57.57 7.51
C VAL A 86 31.79 56.62 8.58
N GLY A 87 32.65 55.76 9.14
CA GLY A 87 32.26 54.82 10.19
C GLY A 87 33.43 53.98 10.69
N THR A 88 33.64 54.05 12.01
CA THR A 88 34.72 53.51 12.84
C THR A 88 34.80 51.98 12.86
N GLU A 89 36.02 51.48 13.04
CA GLU A 89 36.46 50.12 13.42
C GLU A 89 35.35 49.18 13.92
N SER A 90 34.87 48.26 13.08
CA SER A 90 33.85 47.27 13.47
C SER A 90 34.24 45.84 13.03
N THR A 91 34.10 44.90 13.95
CA THR A 91 34.42 43.46 13.84
C THR A 91 33.43 42.63 13.00
N ILE A 92 32.54 43.29 12.26
CA ILE A 92 31.45 42.65 11.50
C ILE A 92 31.73 42.60 9.99
N LEU A 93 31.05 41.68 9.30
CA LEU A 93 31.20 41.47 7.85
C LEU A 93 30.65 42.67 7.05
N SER A 94 31.50 43.31 6.25
CA SER A 94 31.12 44.42 5.37
C SER A 94 30.49 43.94 4.06
N GLN A 95 29.75 44.82 3.38
CA GLN A 95 29.21 44.55 2.03
C GLN A 95 30.30 44.21 1.01
N GLU A 96 31.47 44.84 1.12
CA GLU A 96 32.61 44.58 0.23
C GLU A 96 33.17 43.17 0.41
N LEU A 97 33.39 42.75 1.66
CA LEU A 97 33.87 41.41 1.99
C LEU A 97 32.83 40.33 1.66
N TYR A 98 31.55 40.63 1.93
CA TYR A 98 30.43 39.79 1.51
C TYR A 98 30.42 39.55 -0.01
N SER A 99 30.75 40.58 -0.80
CA SER A 99 30.74 40.51 -2.26
C SER A 99 31.94 39.76 -2.85
N LYS A 100 33.06 39.65 -2.10
CA LYS A 100 34.27 38.94 -2.54
C LYS A 100 34.18 37.42 -2.38
N ARG A 101 33.22 36.93 -1.59
CA ARG A 101 33.07 35.51 -1.28
C ARG A 101 31.85 34.92 -1.97
N ASP A 102 31.87 33.60 -2.18
CA ASP A 102 30.69 32.90 -2.68
C ASP A 102 29.55 33.06 -1.67
N LYS A 103 28.58 33.83 -2.13
CA LYS A 103 27.32 34.15 -1.53
C LYS A 103 26.55 32.94 -0.97
N ASN A 104 26.72 31.74 -1.51
CA ASN A 104 26.06 30.53 -1.01
C ASN A 104 26.74 29.96 0.26
N LYS A 105 27.98 30.38 0.53
CA LYS A 105 28.76 30.02 1.71
C LYS A 105 28.52 30.95 2.90
N ILE A 106 27.56 31.87 2.81
CA ILE A 106 27.24 32.84 3.87
C ILE A 106 25.77 32.72 4.27
N VAL A 107 25.50 32.40 5.53
CA VAL A 107 24.15 32.33 6.09
C VAL A 107 23.95 33.37 7.18
N ALA A 108 22.80 34.04 7.17
CA ALA A 108 22.36 34.86 8.30
C ALA A 108 21.65 33.96 9.33
N VAL A 109 22.04 34.10 10.59
CA VAL A 109 21.40 33.49 11.76
C VAL A 109 20.81 34.62 12.60
N ILE A 110 19.49 34.65 12.74
CA ILE A 110 18.79 35.67 13.54
C ILE A 110 18.88 35.26 15.01
N ALA A 111 19.50 36.10 15.83
CA ALA A 111 19.64 35.88 17.27
C ALA A 111 18.54 36.61 18.07
N GLU A 112 18.04 37.73 17.56
CA GLU A 112 17.03 38.54 18.22
C GLU A 112 15.72 38.57 17.43
N PRO A 113 14.54 38.42 18.07
CA PRO A 113 13.27 38.44 17.37
C PRO A 113 13.06 39.76 16.62
N ASN A 114 12.69 39.67 15.34
CA ASN A 114 12.45 40.81 14.46
C ASN A 114 13.69 41.68 14.16
N ALA A 115 14.91 41.21 14.40
CA ALA A 115 16.10 41.94 13.98
C ALA A 115 16.10 42.15 12.45
N PRO A 116 16.24 43.39 11.96
CA PRO A 116 16.32 43.65 10.54
C PRO A 116 17.61 43.02 9.99
N LYS A 117 17.59 42.51 8.76
CA LYS A 117 18.80 42.00 8.10
C LYS A 117 19.59 43.16 7.45
N PRO A 118 20.93 43.05 7.32
CA PRO A 118 21.70 44.01 6.53
C PRO A 118 21.15 44.13 5.10
N ILE A 119 21.18 45.34 4.54
CA ILE A 119 20.58 45.65 3.23
C ILE A 119 21.14 44.74 2.13
N PHE A 120 22.43 44.44 2.18
CA PHE A 120 23.09 43.57 1.20
C PHE A 120 22.70 42.08 1.29
N TYR A 121 22.07 41.65 2.39
CA TYR A 121 21.54 40.30 2.58
C TYR A 121 20.01 40.22 2.36
N ALA A 122 19.38 41.33 1.95
CA ALA A 122 17.93 41.37 1.71
C ALA A 122 17.47 40.31 0.69
N GLY A 123 16.33 39.69 0.95
CA GLY A 123 15.73 38.67 0.06
C GLY A 123 16.33 37.26 0.14
N ARG A 124 17.37 37.04 0.95
CA ARG A 124 17.98 35.71 1.12
C ARG A 124 17.37 34.91 2.27
N LEU A 125 17.40 33.59 2.11
CA LEU A 125 17.03 32.64 3.16
C LEU A 125 18.00 32.81 4.34
N HIS A 126 17.47 32.61 5.55
CA HIS A 126 18.19 32.73 6.80
C HIS A 126 17.75 31.59 7.73
N VAL A 127 18.50 31.42 8.80
CA VAL A 127 18.13 30.58 9.94
C VAL A 127 17.65 31.52 11.05
N ASP A 128 16.53 31.20 11.70
CA ASP A 128 16.00 31.99 12.81
C ASP A 128 16.09 31.20 14.12
N LEU A 129 17.10 31.52 14.94
CA LEU A 129 17.30 30.89 16.25
C LEU A 129 16.74 31.73 17.40
N SER A 130 16.06 32.85 17.09
CA SER A 130 15.51 33.75 18.11
C SER A 130 14.24 33.23 18.77
N ASN A 131 13.56 32.27 18.13
CA ASN A 131 12.32 31.66 18.61
C ASN A 131 12.59 30.31 19.28
N SER A 132 12.36 30.22 20.59
CA SER A 132 12.56 29.00 21.38
C SER A 132 11.70 27.82 20.94
N GLU A 133 10.49 28.03 20.43
CA GLU A 133 9.60 26.95 19.96
C GLU A 133 10.13 26.27 18.69
N ARG A 134 10.87 27.00 17.86
CA ARG A 134 11.42 26.53 16.57
C ARG A 134 12.93 26.30 16.59
N TYR A 135 13.58 26.56 17.73
CA TYR A 135 15.04 26.51 17.86
C TYR A 135 15.63 25.20 17.35
N ALA A 136 15.07 24.05 17.75
CA ALA A 136 15.58 22.75 17.35
C ALA A 136 15.50 22.51 15.83
N GLU A 137 14.39 22.90 15.18
CA GLU A 137 14.21 22.75 13.74
C GLU A 137 15.15 23.67 12.95
N GLU A 138 15.30 24.92 13.38
CA GLU A 138 16.16 25.91 12.72
C GLU A 138 17.65 25.62 12.98
N TYR A 139 17.99 25.10 14.16
CA TYR A 139 19.34 24.62 14.45
C TYR A 139 19.72 23.42 13.56
N GLU A 140 18.83 22.42 13.41
CA GLU A 140 19.07 21.31 12.48
C GLU A 140 19.30 21.82 11.04
N LYS A 141 18.53 22.82 10.61
CA LYS A 141 18.69 23.47 9.31
C LYS A 141 20.05 24.15 9.15
N LEU A 142 20.59 24.77 10.21
CA LEU A 142 21.93 25.35 10.22
C LEU A 142 23.03 24.27 10.09
N VAL A 143 22.91 23.17 10.84
CA VAL A 143 23.85 22.04 10.78
C VAL A 143 23.82 21.40 9.39
N ARG A 144 22.63 21.16 8.82
CA ARG A 144 22.48 20.67 7.44
C ARG A 144 23.13 21.60 6.43
N TRP A 145 22.93 22.91 6.58
CA TRP A 145 23.59 23.90 5.75
C TRP A 145 25.11 23.80 5.89
N ALA A 146 25.67 23.64 7.09
CA ALA A 146 27.11 23.49 7.30
C ALA A 146 27.73 22.37 6.44
N TYR A 147 27.03 21.22 6.33
CA TYR A 147 27.47 20.03 5.57
C TYR A 147 26.99 19.97 4.11
N ASP A 148 26.43 21.05 3.54
CA ASP A 148 25.85 21.06 2.19
C ASP A 148 24.75 20.00 1.98
N LYS A 149 23.97 19.75 3.04
CA LYS A 149 22.83 18.82 3.00
C LYS A 149 21.51 19.58 2.92
N TYR A 150 20.66 19.18 1.99
CA TYR A 150 19.29 19.69 1.91
C TYR A 150 18.40 18.98 2.94
N LYS A 151 17.38 19.67 3.46
CA LYS A 151 16.30 19.03 4.24
C LYS A 151 15.52 18.03 3.39
N TYR A 152 15.32 18.39 2.11
CA TYR A 152 14.65 17.58 1.12
C TYR A 152 15.62 17.31 -0.03
N GLU A 153 16.17 16.10 -0.10
CA GLU A 153 16.97 15.68 -1.24
C GLU A 153 16.05 15.34 -2.42
N LYS A 154 16.37 15.86 -3.62
CA LYS A 154 15.73 15.40 -4.85
C LYS A 154 16.02 13.90 -5.00
N PRO A 155 15.02 13.04 -5.27
CA PRO A 155 15.25 11.62 -5.50
C PRO A 155 16.32 11.41 -6.57
N LYS A 156 17.37 10.63 -6.24
CA LYS A 156 18.50 10.36 -7.14
C LYS A 156 18.09 9.55 -8.37
N LEU A 157 17.02 8.77 -8.24
CA LEU A 157 16.42 8.01 -9.33
C LEU A 157 15.24 8.81 -9.88
N LEU A 158 15.37 9.21 -11.14
CA LEU A 158 14.22 9.62 -11.93
C LEU A 158 13.40 8.35 -12.21
N GLY A 159 12.13 8.34 -11.80
CA GLY A 159 11.23 7.22 -12.11
C GLY A 159 11.08 7.07 -13.62
N SER A 160 10.78 5.85 -14.08
CA SER A 160 10.34 5.65 -15.46
C SER A 160 9.06 6.45 -15.71
N ALA A 161 8.93 6.98 -16.93
CA ALA A 161 7.68 7.57 -17.35
C ALA A 161 6.55 6.53 -17.21
N PRO A 162 5.34 6.94 -16.79
CA PRO A 162 4.23 6.01 -16.56
C PRO A 162 3.99 5.12 -17.78
N SER A 163 3.75 3.82 -17.56
CA SER A 163 3.64 2.85 -18.64
C SER A 163 2.53 3.16 -19.65
N PHE A 164 1.48 3.89 -19.26
CA PHE A 164 0.45 4.36 -20.19
C PHE A 164 0.91 5.47 -21.16
N ILE A 165 2.05 6.12 -20.91
CA ILE A 165 2.63 7.15 -21.78
C ILE A 165 3.67 6.57 -22.76
N VAL A 166 4.34 5.48 -22.37
CA VAL A 166 5.50 4.91 -23.09
C VAL A 166 5.21 3.52 -23.66
N ALA A 167 3.96 3.06 -23.65
CA ALA A 167 3.61 1.78 -24.27
C ALA A 167 3.83 1.87 -25.79
N GLU A 168 4.99 1.40 -26.25
CA GLU A 168 5.09 0.60 -27.47
C GLU A 168 4.35 -0.73 -27.18
N ASP A 169 3.67 -1.27 -28.18
CA ASP A 169 2.54 -2.23 -28.14
C ASP A 169 2.67 -3.49 -27.22
N ASP A 170 3.81 -3.75 -26.57
CA ASP A 170 4.10 -4.99 -25.81
C ASP A 170 4.37 -4.81 -24.30
N GLN A 171 4.22 -3.61 -23.72
CA GLN A 171 4.23 -3.45 -22.24
C GLN A 171 2.82 -3.22 -21.68
N VAL A 172 2.40 -4.04 -20.71
CA VAL A 172 1.10 -3.92 -20.03
C VAL A 172 1.03 -2.56 -19.32
N ALA A 173 0.45 -1.56 -20.00
CA ALA A 173 0.09 -0.30 -19.41
C ALA A 173 -1.00 -0.56 -18.36
N LEU A 174 -0.67 -0.40 -17.08
CA LEU A 174 -1.66 -0.51 -16.01
C LEU A 174 -2.50 0.76 -16.03
N PHE A 175 -3.69 0.67 -16.63
CA PHE A 175 -4.62 1.78 -16.76
C PHE A 175 -5.12 2.32 -15.41
N THR A 176 -4.89 1.56 -14.33
CA THR A 176 -5.22 1.86 -12.93
C THR A 176 -4.06 2.48 -12.12
N ASN A 177 -2.84 2.56 -12.67
CA ASN A 177 -1.63 2.82 -11.88
C ASN A 177 -1.70 4.10 -11.04
N THR A 178 -2.21 5.20 -11.61
CA THR A 178 -2.32 6.48 -10.91
C THR A 178 -3.27 6.39 -9.71
N GLN A 179 -4.49 5.87 -9.92
CA GLN A 179 -5.48 5.69 -8.86
C GLN A 179 -4.97 4.71 -7.80
N TYR A 180 -4.30 3.62 -8.21
CA TYR A 180 -3.67 2.66 -7.32
C TYR A 180 -2.63 3.35 -6.41
N ARG A 181 -1.69 4.11 -6.98
CA ARG A 181 -0.65 4.82 -6.21
C ARG A 181 -1.24 5.84 -5.23
N MET A 182 -2.27 6.57 -5.66
CA MET A 182 -2.95 7.54 -4.80
C MET A 182 -3.67 6.85 -3.63
N ALA A 183 -4.34 5.73 -3.87
CA ALA A 183 -5.03 4.95 -2.84
C ALA A 183 -4.03 4.39 -1.81
N ILE A 184 -2.95 3.76 -2.27
CA ILE A 184 -1.89 3.22 -1.39
C ILE A 184 -1.27 4.34 -0.53
N ASP A 185 -0.84 5.44 -1.15
CA ASP A 185 -0.24 6.57 -0.43
C ASP A 185 -1.19 7.19 0.61
N ALA A 186 -2.49 7.25 0.30
CA ALA A 186 -3.50 7.74 1.22
C ALA A 186 -3.75 6.80 2.39
N LEU A 187 -3.80 5.48 2.15
CA LEU A 187 -3.95 4.47 3.18
C LEU A 187 -2.74 4.45 4.12
N GLU A 188 -1.52 4.35 3.58
CA GLU A 188 -0.28 4.25 4.36
C GLU A 188 -0.03 5.50 5.22
N LYS A 189 -0.43 6.68 4.74
CA LYS A 189 -0.27 7.95 5.46
C LYS A 189 -1.51 8.36 6.28
N GLY A 190 -2.53 7.51 6.36
CA GLY A 190 -3.76 7.78 7.13
C GLY A 190 -4.49 9.05 6.69
N LYS A 191 -4.53 9.35 5.38
CA LYS A 191 -5.21 10.55 4.87
C LYS A 191 -6.73 10.40 4.98
N SER A 192 -7.41 11.50 5.33
CA SER A 192 -8.88 11.53 5.49
C SER A 192 -9.66 11.19 4.21
N ASN A 193 -9.04 11.29 3.04
CA ASN A 193 -9.64 10.95 1.75
C ASN A 193 -9.33 9.52 1.25
N ALA A 194 -8.67 8.67 2.06
CA ALA A 194 -8.29 7.32 1.65
C ALA A 194 -9.48 6.49 1.15
N SER A 195 -10.61 6.52 1.84
CA SER A 195 -11.84 5.82 1.44
C SER A 195 -12.35 6.23 0.04
N SER A 196 -12.26 7.53 -0.29
CA SER A 196 -12.64 8.04 -1.62
C SER A 196 -11.66 7.58 -2.70
N LEU A 197 -10.37 7.54 -2.39
CA LEU A 197 -9.33 7.12 -3.34
C LEU A 197 -9.38 5.62 -3.62
N VAL A 198 -9.69 4.79 -2.62
CA VAL A 198 -9.95 3.35 -2.84
C VAL A 198 -11.16 3.16 -3.75
N LYS A 199 -12.25 3.91 -3.53
CA LYS A 199 -13.41 3.87 -4.44
C LYS A 199 -13.03 4.25 -5.88
N GLN A 200 -12.27 5.34 -6.06
CA GLN A 200 -11.82 5.76 -7.39
C GLN A 200 -10.95 4.71 -8.09
N TYR A 201 -10.10 4.00 -7.35
CA TYR A 201 -9.36 2.86 -7.89
C TYR A 201 -10.30 1.73 -8.34
N LEU A 202 -11.27 1.35 -7.51
CA LEU A 202 -12.21 0.26 -7.85
C LEU A 202 -13.10 0.62 -9.04
N ASP A 203 -13.62 1.85 -9.09
CA ASP A 203 -14.38 2.38 -10.23
C ASP A 203 -13.53 2.34 -11.51
N LYS A 204 -12.25 2.74 -11.41
CA LYS A 204 -11.32 2.71 -12.55
C LYS A 204 -11.04 1.28 -12.99
N LEU A 205 -10.73 0.37 -12.07
CA LEU A 205 -10.49 -1.04 -12.38
C LEU A 205 -11.71 -1.64 -13.10
N HIS A 206 -12.92 -1.45 -12.57
CA HIS A 206 -14.16 -1.91 -13.19
C HIS A 206 -14.30 -1.41 -14.63
N SER A 207 -14.09 -0.11 -14.87
CA SER A 207 -14.23 0.49 -16.20
C SER A 207 -13.24 -0.04 -17.24
N GLU A 208 -12.13 -0.63 -16.80
CA GLU A 208 -11.06 -1.14 -17.66
C GLU A 208 -11.22 -2.64 -17.95
N LEU A 209 -11.95 -3.38 -17.10
CA LEU A 209 -12.18 -4.83 -17.27
C LEU A 209 -12.82 -5.21 -18.62
N PRO A 210 -13.79 -4.46 -19.19
CA PRO A 210 -14.33 -4.79 -20.51
C PRO A 210 -13.29 -4.90 -21.63
N LYS A 211 -12.13 -4.24 -21.51
CA LYS A 211 -11.04 -4.32 -22.52
C LYS A 211 -10.38 -5.69 -22.61
N PHE A 212 -10.62 -6.55 -21.62
CA PHE A 212 -10.16 -7.93 -21.63
C PHE A 212 -11.05 -8.86 -22.46
N SER A 213 -12.16 -8.36 -23.03
CA SER A 213 -13.09 -9.18 -23.80
C SER A 213 -12.41 -9.92 -24.94
N LEU A 214 -12.85 -11.16 -25.17
CA LEU A 214 -12.53 -11.98 -26.33
C LEU A 214 -13.55 -11.73 -27.44
N SER A 215 -13.07 -11.77 -28.67
CA SER A 215 -13.84 -11.53 -29.89
C SER A 215 -13.72 -12.72 -30.84
N GLU A 216 -14.63 -12.81 -31.82
CA GLU A 216 -14.51 -13.83 -32.87
C GLU A 216 -13.42 -13.51 -33.89
N GLU A 217 -12.89 -12.29 -33.87
CA GLU A 217 -11.80 -11.85 -34.73
C GLU A 217 -10.44 -12.38 -34.23
N ASP A 218 -10.39 -12.89 -33.00
CA ASP A 218 -9.21 -13.53 -32.42
C ASP A 218 -8.91 -14.85 -33.16
N SER A 219 -7.78 -14.86 -33.88
CA SER A 219 -7.36 -15.99 -34.73
C SER A 219 -7.13 -17.30 -33.96
N ASN A 220 -6.75 -17.20 -32.69
CA ASN A 220 -6.60 -18.32 -31.76
C ASN A 220 -7.19 -17.96 -30.40
N LEU A 221 -8.42 -18.43 -30.14
CA LEU A 221 -9.13 -18.14 -28.89
C LEU A 221 -8.41 -18.67 -27.63
N GLU A 222 -7.71 -19.80 -27.70
CA GLU A 222 -7.00 -20.35 -26.53
C GLU A 222 -5.82 -19.47 -26.12
N GLU A 223 -5.05 -19.01 -27.12
CA GLU A 223 -3.91 -18.13 -26.90
C GLU A 223 -4.36 -16.75 -26.45
N ALA A 224 -5.37 -16.18 -27.10
CA ALA A 224 -5.98 -14.92 -26.69
C ALA A 224 -6.48 -15.00 -25.24
N PHE A 225 -7.18 -16.07 -24.85
CA PHE A 225 -7.65 -16.27 -23.47
C PHE A 225 -6.49 -16.24 -22.46
N LYS A 226 -5.40 -16.98 -22.73
CA LYS A 226 -4.20 -16.98 -21.87
C LYS A 226 -3.55 -15.61 -21.77
N GLN A 227 -3.39 -14.91 -22.90
CA GLN A 227 -2.84 -13.56 -22.94
C GLN A 227 -3.70 -12.58 -22.13
N LYS A 228 -5.02 -12.65 -22.23
CA LYS A 228 -5.93 -11.80 -21.42
C LYS A 228 -5.75 -12.06 -19.92
N ILE A 229 -5.61 -13.32 -19.50
CA ILE A 229 -5.33 -13.65 -18.08
C ILE A 229 -3.96 -13.12 -17.65
N GLU A 230 -2.92 -13.29 -18.47
CA GLU A 230 -1.57 -12.80 -18.20
C GLU A 230 -1.56 -11.27 -18.02
N HIS A 231 -2.23 -10.54 -18.92
CA HIS A 231 -2.39 -9.09 -18.83
C HIS A 231 -3.25 -8.65 -17.64
N PHE A 232 -4.13 -9.52 -17.14
CA PHE A 232 -4.94 -9.23 -15.96
C PHE A 232 -4.15 -9.41 -14.65
N GLN A 233 -3.16 -10.31 -14.59
CA GLN A 233 -2.44 -10.62 -13.34
C GLN A 233 -1.84 -9.38 -12.63
N PRO A 234 -1.23 -8.41 -13.33
CA PRO A 234 -0.78 -7.17 -12.69
C PRO A 234 -1.91 -6.38 -12.00
N HIS A 235 -3.10 -6.33 -12.61
CA HIS A 235 -4.27 -5.65 -12.05
C HIS A 235 -4.80 -6.38 -10.81
N LEU A 236 -4.82 -7.72 -10.85
CA LEU A 236 -5.14 -8.54 -9.67
C LEU A 236 -4.13 -8.32 -8.54
N ASN A 237 -2.85 -8.13 -8.85
CA ASN A 237 -1.83 -7.81 -7.84
C ASN A 237 -2.03 -6.43 -7.21
N GLU A 238 -2.39 -5.41 -8.00
CA GLU A 238 -2.78 -4.10 -7.46
C GLU A 238 -4.00 -4.22 -6.52
N PHE A 239 -5.01 -4.99 -6.92
CA PHE A 239 -6.20 -5.23 -6.09
C PHE A 239 -5.83 -5.92 -4.78
N LYS A 240 -5.06 -7.01 -4.83
CA LYS A 240 -4.54 -7.73 -3.65
C LYS A 240 -3.80 -6.79 -2.70
N LYS A 241 -2.91 -5.94 -3.24
CA LYS A 241 -2.15 -4.97 -2.43
C LYS A 241 -3.06 -3.96 -1.75
N ILE A 242 -4.03 -3.39 -2.47
CA ILE A 242 -5.00 -2.46 -1.88
C ILE A 242 -5.78 -3.11 -0.75
N VAL A 243 -6.34 -4.31 -0.96
CA VAL A 243 -7.09 -5.02 0.09
C VAL A 243 -6.19 -5.25 1.33
N ASN A 244 -4.96 -5.72 1.13
CA ASN A 244 -4.05 -5.99 2.25
C ASN A 244 -3.63 -4.71 2.99
N THR A 245 -3.38 -3.62 2.26
CA THR A 245 -3.08 -2.30 2.85
C THR A 245 -4.27 -1.75 3.62
N VAL A 246 -5.51 -1.94 3.13
CA VAL A 246 -6.72 -1.57 3.88
C VAL A 246 -6.80 -2.31 5.21
N CYS A 247 -6.64 -3.63 5.20
CA CYS A 247 -6.65 -4.44 6.44
C CYS A 247 -5.53 -4.03 7.42
N THR A 248 -4.40 -3.54 6.91
CA THR A 248 -3.25 -3.17 7.75
C THR A 248 -3.37 -1.76 8.33
N HIS A 249 -3.93 -0.81 7.57
CA HIS A 249 -3.83 0.62 7.89
C HIS A 249 -5.17 1.32 8.15
N SER A 250 -6.31 0.64 7.94
CA SER A 250 -7.63 1.28 8.01
C SER A 250 -8.63 0.45 8.81
N ASN A 251 -9.32 1.12 9.73
CA ASN A 251 -10.48 0.58 10.44
C ASN A 251 -11.81 1.13 9.88
N ASP A 252 -11.79 1.81 8.73
CA ASP A 252 -12.99 2.39 8.12
C ASP A 252 -13.82 1.33 7.37
N SER A 253 -14.91 0.86 8.00
CA SER A 253 -15.86 -0.08 7.41
C SER A 253 -16.50 0.41 6.10
N LYS A 254 -16.47 1.73 5.83
CA LYS A 254 -16.94 2.28 4.56
C LYS A 254 -16.08 1.80 3.38
N ILE A 255 -14.79 1.53 3.59
CA ILE A 255 -13.93 1.02 2.52
C ILE A 255 -14.40 -0.38 2.07
N PHE A 256 -14.78 -1.24 3.02
CA PHE A 256 -15.28 -2.58 2.72
C PHE A 256 -16.64 -2.57 2.02
N LYS A 257 -17.47 -1.53 2.24
CA LYS A 257 -18.68 -1.30 1.43
C LYS A 257 -18.35 -1.06 -0.05
N HIS A 258 -17.26 -0.35 -0.35
CA HIS A 258 -16.82 -0.17 -1.74
C HIS A 258 -16.37 -1.48 -2.37
N PHE A 259 -15.69 -2.38 -1.64
CA PHE A 259 -15.37 -3.72 -2.15
C PHE A 259 -16.63 -4.53 -2.45
N ARG A 260 -17.66 -4.50 -1.59
CA ARG A 260 -18.94 -5.19 -1.86
C ARG A 260 -19.66 -4.62 -3.09
N SER A 261 -19.74 -3.31 -3.20
CA SER A 261 -20.32 -2.64 -4.38
C SER A 261 -19.53 -2.98 -5.66
N PHE A 262 -18.20 -3.03 -5.57
CA PHE A 262 -17.35 -3.45 -6.68
C PHE A 262 -17.63 -4.90 -7.08
N LEU A 263 -17.67 -5.84 -6.14
CA LEU A 263 -18.01 -7.23 -6.41
C LEU A 263 -19.38 -7.39 -7.10
N GLU A 264 -20.41 -6.65 -6.66
CA GLU A 264 -21.71 -6.64 -7.34
C GLU A 264 -21.59 -6.09 -8.77
N SER A 265 -20.87 -4.99 -8.98
CA SER A 265 -20.68 -4.40 -10.31
C SER A 265 -19.93 -5.31 -11.29
N LEU A 266 -19.14 -6.28 -10.80
CA LEU A 266 -18.49 -7.27 -11.66
C LEU A 266 -19.49 -8.22 -12.32
N LEU A 267 -20.71 -8.34 -11.80
CA LEU A 267 -21.76 -9.18 -12.38
C LEU A 267 -22.28 -8.62 -13.70
N ASP A 268 -22.14 -7.31 -13.94
CA ASP A 268 -22.48 -6.67 -15.22
C ASP A 268 -21.62 -7.21 -16.37
N LEU A 269 -20.38 -7.62 -16.07
CA LEU A 269 -19.47 -8.27 -17.02
C LEU A 269 -19.93 -9.67 -17.43
N LEU A 270 -21.02 -10.18 -16.84
CA LEU A 270 -21.60 -11.50 -17.11
C LEU A 270 -23.01 -11.40 -17.70
N THR A 271 -23.33 -10.28 -18.34
CA THR A 271 -24.59 -10.05 -19.05
C THR A 271 -24.49 -10.43 -20.53
N VAL A 272 -25.65 -10.77 -21.12
CA VAL A 272 -25.81 -11.03 -22.57
C VAL A 272 -26.97 -10.18 -23.08
N ILE A 273 -26.70 -9.29 -24.04
CA ILE A 273 -27.71 -8.35 -24.54
C ILE A 273 -28.75 -9.12 -25.38
N PRO A 274 -30.05 -9.02 -25.06
CA PRO A 274 -31.11 -9.62 -25.86
C PRO A 274 -31.10 -9.10 -27.31
N ASN A 275 -31.44 -9.97 -28.26
CA ASN A 275 -31.55 -9.64 -29.69
C ASN A 275 -30.26 -9.14 -30.36
N GLN A 276 -29.10 -9.33 -29.72
CA GLN A 276 -27.79 -9.16 -30.34
C GLN A 276 -27.14 -10.52 -30.62
N ARG A 277 -26.04 -10.50 -31.37
CA ARG A 277 -25.22 -11.71 -31.55
C ARG A 277 -24.81 -12.25 -30.18
N GLY A 278 -24.99 -13.55 -29.99
CA GLY A 278 -24.66 -14.21 -28.72
C GLY A 278 -23.20 -13.97 -28.33
N ARG A 279 -22.96 -13.82 -27.02
CA ARG A 279 -21.63 -13.65 -26.47
C ARG A 279 -20.85 -14.96 -26.53
N LEU A 280 -19.54 -14.88 -26.80
CA LEU A 280 -18.70 -16.07 -26.83
C LEU A 280 -18.69 -16.75 -25.47
N GLN A 281 -18.81 -18.08 -25.47
CA GLN A 281 -18.70 -18.87 -24.26
C GLN A 281 -17.33 -18.67 -23.59
N ALA A 282 -16.25 -18.64 -24.39
CA ALA A 282 -14.91 -18.35 -23.90
C ALA A 282 -14.82 -16.98 -23.21
N ASP A 283 -15.52 -15.97 -23.72
CA ASP A 283 -15.54 -14.63 -23.11
C ASP A 283 -16.27 -14.62 -21.76
N LEU A 284 -17.42 -15.28 -21.67
CA LEU A 284 -18.14 -15.44 -20.39
C LEU A 284 -17.31 -16.22 -19.37
N GLU A 285 -16.68 -17.32 -19.78
CA GLU A 285 -15.81 -18.12 -18.91
C GLU A 285 -14.58 -17.33 -18.45
N LEU A 286 -14.01 -16.47 -19.30
CA LEU A 286 -12.92 -15.57 -18.93
C LEU A 286 -13.35 -14.66 -17.78
N PHE A 287 -14.42 -13.88 -17.95
CA PHE A 287 -14.87 -12.95 -16.91
C PHE A 287 -15.35 -13.66 -15.63
N CYS A 288 -15.98 -14.84 -15.74
CA CYS A 288 -16.27 -15.69 -14.59
C CYS A 288 -14.99 -16.04 -13.82
N PHE A 289 -13.92 -16.41 -14.54
CA PHE A 289 -12.64 -16.72 -13.94
C PHE A 289 -11.95 -15.49 -13.31
N LEU A 290 -11.98 -14.33 -13.97
CA LEU A 290 -11.43 -13.09 -13.40
C LEU A 290 -12.16 -12.70 -12.11
N ASN A 291 -13.50 -12.74 -12.11
CA ASN A 291 -14.34 -12.46 -10.95
C ASN A 291 -14.05 -13.45 -9.80
N TYR A 292 -13.86 -14.74 -10.13
CA TYR A 292 -13.48 -15.78 -9.18
C TYR A 292 -12.12 -15.49 -8.53
N GLN A 293 -11.10 -15.09 -9.32
CA GLN A 293 -9.77 -14.74 -8.79
C GLN A 293 -9.81 -13.51 -7.87
N ILE A 294 -10.56 -12.47 -8.24
CA ILE A 294 -10.77 -11.27 -7.42
C ILE A 294 -11.42 -11.65 -6.08
N PHE A 295 -12.52 -12.40 -6.15
CA PHE A 295 -13.28 -12.79 -4.98
C PHE A 295 -12.46 -13.68 -4.03
N LEU A 296 -11.83 -14.75 -4.54
CA LEU A 296 -10.96 -15.60 -3.73
C LEU A 296 -9.81 -14.81 -3.09
N SER A 297 -9.19 -13.89 -3.84
CA SER A 297 -8.12 -13.05 -3.30
C SER A 297 -8.58 -12.19 -2.15
N LEU A 298 -9.76 -11.57 -2.26
CA LEU A 298 -10.37 -10.79 -1.18
C LEU A 298 -10.59 -11.65 0.06
N ILE A 299 -11.26 -12.80 -0.09
CA ILE A 299 -11.56 -13.70 1.05
C ILE A 299 -10.28 -14.22 1.71
N SER A 300 -9.28 -14.63 0.92
CA SER A 300 -7.98 -15.05 1.45
C SER A 300 -7.29 -13.96 2.27
N ILE A 301 -7.30 -12.71 1.80
CA ILE A 301 -6.66 -11.60 2.50
C ILE A 301 -7.42 -11.26 3.79
N LEU A 302 -8.75 -11.27 3.79
CA LEU A 302 -9.54 -11.02 4.99
C LEU A 302 -9.33 -12.09 6.05
N ILE A 303 -9.31 -13.38 5.65
CA ILE A 303 -9.01 -14.48 6.58
C ILE A 303 -7.59 -14.34 7.14
N LYS A 304 -6.61 -14.04 6.27
CA LYS A 304 -5.20 -13.87 6.65
C LYS A 304 -5.00 -12.76 7.67
N ASN A 305 -5.71 -11.64 7.51
CA ASN A 305 -5.64 -10.49 8.40
C ASN A 305 -6.67 -10.54 9.56
N GLU A 306 -7.42 -11.63 9.69
CA GLU A 306 -8.42 -11.83 10.75
C GLU A 306 -9.56 -10.77 10.76
N GLU A 307 -9.88 -10.21 9.58
CA GLU A 307 -10.96 -9.23 9.38
C GLU A 307 -12.35 -9.91 9.36
N PHE A 308 -12.71 -10.59 10.45
CA PHE A 308 -13.88 -11.48 10.48
C PHE A 308 -15.21 -10.76 10.37
N ASN A 309 -15.33 -9.55 10.91
CA ASN A 309 -16.57 -8.77 10.77
C ASN A 309 -16.84 -8.44 9.29
N GLU A 310 -15.83 -7.96 8.57
CA GLU A 310 -15.98 -7.59 7.16
C GLU A 310 -16.09 -8.83 6.26
N LEU A 311 -15.39 -9.92 6.60
CA LEU A 311 -15.56 -11.22 5.96
C LEU A 311 -17.01 -11.70 6.07
N LYS A 312 -17.60 -11.61 7.27
CA LYS A 312 -19.02 -11.96 7.49
C LYS A 312 -19.93 -11.10 6.62
N GLU A 313 -19.77 -9.79 6.62
CA GLU A 313 -20.61 -8.87 5.84
C GLU A 313 -20.51 -9.16 4.33
N ILE A 314 -19.32 -9.48 3.81
CA ILE A 314 -19.11 -9.84 2.39
C ILE A 314 -19.78 -11.19 2.05
N LEU A 315 -19.73 -12.17 2.95
CA LEU A 315 -20.30 -13.50 2.70
C LEU A 315 -21.82 -13.55 2.91
N ASP A 316 -22.38 -12.66 3.73
CA ASP A 316 -23.82 -12.58 3.97
C ASP A 316 -24.55 -11.60 3.03
N GLU A 317 -23.79 -10.82 2.25
CA GLU A 317 -24.33 -9.88 1.25
C GLU A 317 -25.20 -10.58 0.21
N LEU A 318 -26.26 -9.90 -0.21
CA LEU A 318 -27.14 -10.33 -1.29
C LEU A 318 -26.76 -9.60 -2.58
N TYR A 319 -25.96 -10.24 -3.41
CA TYR A 319 -25.49 -9.68 -4.68
C TYR A 319 -26.61 -9.69 -5.71
N MET A 320 -27.04 -8.50 -6.13
CA MET A 320 -28.11 -8.31 -7.09
C MET A 320 -27.69 -8.79 -8.48
N LEU A 321 -28.53 -9.62 -9.10
CA LEU A 321 -28.29 -10.07 -10.46
C LEU A 321 -28.76 -9.00 -11.46
N PRO A 322 -27.96 -8.67 -12.49
CA PRO A 322 -28.41 -7.78 -13.55
C PRO A 322 -29.51 -8.45 -14.39
N GLU A 323 -30.40 -7.63 -14.99
CA GLU A 323 -31.59 -8.09 -15.73
C GLU A 323 -31.27 -9.14 -16.81
N ASN A 324 -30.14 -8.99 -17.49
CA ASN A 324 -29.72 -9.83 -18.60
C ASN A 324 -28.56 -10.77 -18.23
N PHE A 325 -28.52 -11.27 -17.00
CA PHE A 325 -27.48 -12.20 -16.54
C PHE A 325 -27.46 -13.47 -17.41
N HIS A 326 -26.27 -13.91 -17.83
CA HIS A 326 -26.10 -14.99 -18.82
C HIS A 326 -26.69 -16.34 -18.38
N ASN A 327 -26.72 -16.64 -17.08
CA ASN A 327 -27.12 -17.95 -16.59
C ASN A 327 -28.64 -18.11 -16.53
N ARG A 328 -29.16 -18.95 -17.44
CA ARG A 328 -30.61 -19.19 -17.59
C ARG A 328 -31.28 -19.78 -16.36
N HIS A 329 -30.55 -20.56 -15.55
CA HIS A 329 -31.08 -21.16 -14.33
C HIS A 329 -31.25 -20.16 -13.19
N LEU A 330 -30.72 -18.94 -13.34
CA LEU A 330 -30.79 -17.87 -12.35
C LEU A 330 -31.70 -16.71 -12.77
N LEU A 331 -32.34 -16.76 -13.94
CA LEU A 331 -33.15 -15.65 -14.47
C LEU A 331 -34.33 -15.25 -13.57
N GLU A 332 -34.90 -16.21 -12.82
CA GLU A 332 -35.99 -15.94 -11.88
C GLU A 332 -35.50 -15.43 -10.52
N LYS A 333 -34.19 -15.51 -10.25
CA LYS A 333 -33.59 -15.04 -9.01
C LYS A 333 -33.21 -13.57 -9.16
N LYS A 334 -33.57 -12.75 -8.17
CA LYS A 334 -33.20 -11.32 -8.13
C LYS A 334 -31.77 -11.10 -7.62
N TYR A 335 -31.30 -12.01 -6.78
CA TYR A 335 -30.01 -11.92 -6.11
C TYR A 335 -29.47 -13.31 -5.79
N MET A 336 -28.19 -13.37 -5.49
CA MET A 336 -27.48 -14.55 -5.04
C MET A 336 -26.60 -14.23 -3.83
N THR A 337 -26.16 -15.26 -3.12
CA THR A 337 -25.10 -15.12 -2.11
C THR A 337 -23.73 -15.08 -2.79
N PHE A 338 -22.65 -15.07 -2.00
CA PHE A 338 -21.28 -15.17 -2.51
C PHE A 338 -21.02 -16.34 -3.48
N SER A 339 -21.87 -17.37 -3.48
CA SER A 339 -21.82 -18.49 -4.43
C SER A 339 -21.98 -18.08 -5.91
N ILE A 340 -22.37 -16.84 -6.20
CA ILE A 340 -22.40 -16.29 -7.57
C ILE A 340 -21.00 -16.14 -8.18
N PHE A 341 -19.97 -15.97 -7.36
CA PHE A 341 -18.58 -15.81 -7.82
C PHE A 341 -17.91 -17.14 -8.16
N LEU A 342 -18.57 -18.27 -7.93
CA LEU A 342 -18.12 -19.60 -8.37
C LEU A 342 -18.44 -19.79 -9.86
N PRO A 343 -17.45 -20.07 -10.73
CA PRO A 343 -17.73 -20.42 -12.12
C PRO A 343 -18.47 -21.77 -12.20
N ARG A 344 -19.71 -21.75 -12.69
CA ARG A 344 -20.56 -22.95 -12.81
C ARG A 344 -20.37 -23.70 -14.12
N GLU A 345 -20.10 -22.94 -15.17
CA GLU A 345 -19.83 -23.44 -16.52
C GLU A 345 -18.41 -23.02 -16.88
N TYR A 346 -17.54 -23.99 -17.13
CA TYR A 346 -16.11 -23.77 -17.44
C TYR A 346 -15.61 -24.77 -18.49
N ASN A 347 -16.47 -25.13 -19.46
CA ASN A 347 -16.17 -26.15 -20.45
C ASN A 347 -15.04 -25.73 -21.41
N PHE A 348 -14.96 -24.44 -21.78
CA PHE A 348 -13.86 -23.94 -22.59
C PHE A 348 -12.53 -24.10 -21.83
N ILE A 349 -12.49 -23.71 -20.56
CA ILE A 349 -11.31 -23.90 -19.69
C ILE A 349 -10.96 -25.39 -19.57
N GLY A 350 -11.94 -26.23 -19.25
CA GLY A 350 -11.74 -27.66 -19.00
C GLY A 350 -11.32 -28.46 -20.24
N ASN A 351 -11.89 -28.14 -21.39
CA ASN A 351 -11.64 -28.89 -22.63
C ASN A 351 -10.40 -28.41 -23.36
N ASN A 352 -10.13 -27.10 -23.38
CA ASN A 352 -9.10 -26.51 -24.23
C ASN A 352 -7.83 -26.12 -23.44
N LEU A 353 -7.99 -25.48 -22.27
CA LEU A 353 -6.83 -24.95 -21.53
C LEU A 353 -6.23 -25.96 -20.55
N LYS A 354 -7.09 -26.69 -19.84
CA LYS A 354 -6.70 -27.62 -18.77
C LYS A 354 -7.28 -29.03 -18.99
N PRO A 355 -7.13 -29.62 -20.19
CA PRO A 355 -7.61 -30.96 -20.44
C PRO A 355 -6.90 -31.94 -19.51
N ARG A 356 -7.63 -32.98 -19.07
CA ARG A 356 -7.12 -34.07 -18.21
C ARG A 356 -6.75 -33.66 -16.77
N LYS A 357 -7.13 -32.47 -16.32
CA LYS A 357 -7.03 -32.07 -14.91
C LYS A 357 -8.29 -32.46 -14.15
N TYR A 358 -8.12 -33.00 -12.94
CA TYR A 358 -9.25 -33.34 -12.07
C TYR A 358 -9.98 -32.09 -11.57
N SER A 359 -9.25 -31.00 -11.34
CA SER A 359 -9.83 -29.68 -11.07
C SER A 359 -9.25 -28.64 -12.05
N PRO A 360 -9.85 -28.47 -13.24
CA PRO A 360 -9.34 -27.55 -14.26
C PRO A 360 -9.21 -26.10 -13.78
N LEU A 361 -10.24 -25.57 -13.11
CA LEU A 361 -10.21 -24.22 -12.53
C LEU A 361 -9.13 -24.09 -11.45
N GLY A 362 -9.01 -25.08 -10.57
CA GLY A 362 -7.96 -25.08 -9.54
C GLY A 362 -6.55 -25.11 -10.13
N ASP A 363 -6.34 -25.89 -11.20
CA ASP A 363 -5.05 -25.93 -11.93
C ASP A 363 -4.74 -24.58 -12.58
N LEU A 364 -5.76 -23.91 -13.13
CA LEU A 364 -5.59 -22.60 -13.75
C LEU A 364 -5.29 -21.51 -12.71
N VAL A 365 -5.97 -21.50 -11.55
CA VAL A 365 -5.61 -20.60 -10.44
C VAL A 365 -4.17 -20.85 -9.99
N LYS A 366 -3.73 -22.12 -9.95
CA LYS A 366 -2.38 -22.49 -9.55
C LYS A 366 -1.31 -21.94 -10.49
N ASP A 367 -1.52 -22.01 -11.80
CA ASP A 367 -0.58 -21.48 -12.80
C ASP A 367 -0.28 -19.99 -12.61
N TYR A 368 -1.29 -19.22 -12.21
CA TYR A 368 -1.22 -17.78 -12.07
C TYR A 368 -1.03 -17.30 -10.62
N SER A 369 -0.66 -18.21 -9.71
CA SER A 369 -0.36 -17.85 -8.32
C SER A 369 1.06 -17.28 -8.19
N ASP A 370 1.16 -16.00 -7.86
CA ASP A 370 2.45 -15.29 -7.68
C ASP A 370 3.08 -15.44 -6.29
N ASN A 371 2.31 -15.90 -5.30
CA ASN A 371 2.71 -16.01 -3.89
C ASN A 371 3.28 -14.72 -3.27
N GLN A 372 2.90 -13.53 -3.79
CA GLN A 372 3.43 -12.25 -3.30
C GLN A 372 2.65 -11.71 -2.08
N VAL A 373 1.34 -11.47 -2.26
CA VAL A 373 0.47 -10.92 -1.20
C VAL A 373 -0.16 -12.03 -0.38
N ILE A 374 -0.62 -13.07 -1.08
CA ILE A 374 -1.18 -14.31 -0.51
C ILE A 374 -0.52 -15.49 -1.21
N THR A 375 -0.31 -16.57 -0.47
CA THR A 375 0.22 -17.83 -0.99
C THR A 375 -0.88 -18.67 -1.62
N PHE A 376 -0.52 -19.58 -2.53
CA PHE A 376 -1.46 -20.52 -3.12
C PHE A 376 -2.16 -21.38 -2.05
N GLU A 377 -1.46 -21.73 -0.97
CA GLU A 377 -2.06 -22.46 0.15
C GLU A 377 -3.12 -21.61 0.88
N GLU A 378 -2.89 -20.32 1.09
CA GLU A 378 -3.89 -19.40 1.66
C GLU A 378 -5.14 -19.27 0.77
N VAL A 379 -4.97 -19.36 -0.56
CA VAL A 379 -6.11 -19.44 -1.51
C VAL A 379 -6.86 -20.76 -1.35
N CYS A 380 -6.14 -21.88 -1.25
CA CYS A 380 -6.74 -23.19 -1.05
C CYS A 380 -7.53 -23.27 0.27
N GLU A 381 -7.02 -22.67 1.34
CA GLU A 381 -7.71 -22.62 2.64
C GLU A 381 -8.97 -21.76 2.59
N ALA A 382 -8.93 -20.62 1.89
CA ALA A 382 -10.10 -19.77 1.69
C ALA A 382 -11.20 -20.48 0.88
N ASP A 383 -10.83 -21.16 -0.21
CA ASP A 383 -11.75 -21.95 -1.04
C ASP A 383 -12.42 -23.09 -0.23
N ALA A 384 -11.67 -23.72 0.68
CA ALA A 384 -12.18 -24.76 1.57
C ALA A 384 -13.13 -24.18 2.62
N PHE A 385 -12.78 -23.02 3.18
CA PHE A 385 -13.62 -22.29 4.12
C PHE A 385 -14.94 -21.86 3.49
N LEU A 386 -14.92 -21.37 2.24
CA LEU A 386 -16.13 -21.00 1.48
C LEU A 386 -17.04 -22.20 1.23
N PHE A 387 -16.48 -23.38 0.94
CA PHE A 387 -17.26 -24.61 0.88
C PHE A 387 -17.95 -24.90 2.22
N ILE A 388 -17.21 -24.88 3.33
CA ILE A 388 -17.76 -25.12 4.68
C ILE A 388 -18.84 -24.09 5.02
N LYS A 389 -18.63 -22.79 4.75
CA LYS A 389 -19.64 -21.74 4.91
C LYS A 389 -20.88 -22.05 4.06
N SER A 390 -20.72 -22.50 2.81
CA SER A 390 -21.88 -22.76 1.95
C SER A 390 -22.77 -23.91 2.45
N LEU A 391 -22.22 -24.84 3.24
CA LEU A 391 -22.98 -25.92 3.86
C LEU A 391 -23.98 -25.41 4.92
N THR A 392 -23.79 -24.21 5.46
CA THR A 392 -24.69 -23.64 6.48
C THR A 392 -26.01 -23.11 5.89
N PHE A 393 -26.11 -22.94 4.57
CA PHE A 393 -27.33 -22.48 3.90
C PHE A 393 -28.46 -23.53 3.78
N GLY A 394 -28.28 -24.68 4.42
CA GLY A 394 -29.30 -25.72 4.54
C GLY A 394 -29.35 -26.67 3.34
N PHE A 395 -28.89 -27.90 3.57
CA PHE A 395 -28.93 -29.02 2.62
C PHE A 395 -30.35 -29.54 2.34
N GLN A 396 -31.36 -29.06 3.06
CA GLN A 396 -32.78 -29.39 2.87
C GLN A 396 -33.50 -28.43 1.90
N SER A 397 -32.82 -27.40 1.37
CA SER A 397 -33.43 -26.48 0.42
C SER A 397 -33.31 -26.98 -1.02
N ASP A 398 -34.36 -26.79 -1.83
CA ASP A 398 -34.34 -27.11 -3.27
C ASP A 398 -33.26 -26.30 -4.03
N ASP A 399 -32.85 -25.16 -3.47
CA ASP A 399 -31.80 -24.28 -4.01
C ASP A 399 -30.37 -24.68 -3.59
N PHE A 400 -30.18 -25.78 -2.85
CA PHE A 400 -28.87 -26.11 -2.27
C PHE A 400 -27.74 -26.17 -3.32
N TYR A 401 -27.96 -26.84 -4.45
CA TYR A 401 -26.95 -26.92 -5.53
C TYR A 401 -26.60 -25.55 -6.13
N ILE A 402 -27.56 -24.63 -6.10
CA ILE A 402 -27.35 -23.25 -6.55
C ILE A 402 -26.56 -22.47 -5.48
N LYS A 403 -26.78 -22.69 -4.19
CA LYS A 403 -26.08 -21.96 -3.12
C LYS A 403 -24.74 -22.58 -2.69
N ARG A 404 -24.47 -23.81 -3.10
CA ARG A 404 -23.24 -24.55 -2.78
C ARG A 404 -22.02 -23.96 -3.48
N TRP A 405 -20.95 -23.79 -2.73
CA TRP A 405 -19.62 -23.50 -3.25
C TRP A 405 -18.89 -24.81 -3.57
N TRP A 406 -18.30 -24.98 -4.76
CA TRP A 406 -17.48 -26.16 -5.05
C TRP A 406 -15.99 -25.82 -4.87
N PRO A 407 -15.23 -26.56 -4.04
CA PRO A 407 -13.87 -26.18 -3.67
C PRO A 407 -12.83 -26.57 -4.73
N HIS A 408 -12.84 -25.92 -5.89
CA HIS A 408 -11.95 -26.25 -7.01
C HIS A 408 -10.46 -26.15 -6.67
N VAL A 409 -10.04 -25.12 -5.94
CA VAL A 409 -8.63 -24.85 -5.65
C VAL A 409 -8.15 -25.71 -4.49
N SER A 410 -8.99 -25.93 -3.48
CA SER A 410 -8.65 -26.75 -2.31
C SER A 410 -8.25 -28.18 -2.67
N PHE A 411 -8.70 -28.71 -3.82
CA PHE A 411 -8.24 -29.99 -4.36
C PHE A 411 -6.72 -30.20 -4.23
N TYR A 412 -5.92 -29.15 -4.45
CA TYR A 412 -4.47 -29.21 -4.44
C TYR A 412 -3.84 -29.26 -3.04
N ILE A 413 -4.63 -29.07 -1.98
CA ILE A 413 -4.21 -29.29 -0.59
C ILE A 413 -4.90 -30.51 0.03
N LEU A 414 -5.74 -31.24 -0.69
CA LEU A 414 -6.40 -32.44 -0.15
C LEU A 414 -5.47 -33.66 -0.13
N ASN A 415 -4.60 -33.79 -1.12
CA ASN A 415 -3.63 -34.88 -1.16
C ASN A 415 -2.55 -34.64 -0.09
N HIS A 416 -2.48 -35.52 0.91
CA HIS A 416 -1.46 -35.56 1.98
C HIS A 416 -1.59 -34.50 3.09
N ARG A 417 -2.70 -33.78 3.18
CA ARG A 417 -2.94 -32.86 4.30
C ARG A 417 -3.61 -33.60 5.45
N TYR A 418 -2.83 -33.85 6.50
CA TYR A 418 -3.28 -34.48 7.74
C TYR A 418 -3.65 -33.48 8.85
N HIS A 419 -3.80 -32.20 8.50
CA HIS A 419 -4.06 -31.14 9.46
C HIS A 419 -5.20 -30.23 9.01
N ALA A 420 -5.91 -29.67 9.99
CA ALA A 420 -7.01 -28.75 9.76
C ALA A 420 -6.59 -27.47 9.03
N LEU A 421 -7.57 -26.72 8.54
CA LEU A 421 -7.35 -25.35 8.04
C LEU A 421 -6.87 -24.46 9.20
N LYS A 422 -6.01 -23.48 8.93
CA LYS A 422 -5.40 -22.64 9.98
C LYS A 422 -6.46 -21.95 10.83
N VAL A 423 -7.57 -21.54 10.21
CA VAL A 423 -8.71 -20.92 10.88
C VAL A 423 -9.35 -21.84 11.94
N PHE A 424 -9.48 -23.14 11.66
CA PHE A 424 -10.05 -24.11 12.60
C PHE A 424 -9.01 -24.62 13.62
N VAL A 425 -7.72 -24.61 13.29
CA VAL A 425 -6.65 -24.82 14.30
C VAL A 425 -6.66 -23.68 15.32
N LYS A 426 -6.70 -22.42 14.87
CA LYS A 426 -6.77 -21.25 15.75
C LYS A 426 -8.05 -21.19 16.59
N SER A 427 -9.14 -21.78 16.09
CA SER A 427 -10.41 -21.93 16.81
C SER A 427 -10.33 -22.83 18.03
N GLU A 428 -9.22 -23.55 18.28
CA GLU A 428 -9.01 -24.19 19.59
C GLU A 428 -9.01 -23.16 20.74
N ARG A 429 -8.77 -21.87 20.43
CA ARG A 429 -9.02 -20.75 21.35
C ARG A 429 -10.47 -20.30 21.23
N ALA A 430 -11.24 -20.45 22.31
CA ALA A 430 -12.69 -20.15 22.35
C ALA A 430 -13.06 -18.76 21.78
N SER A 431 -12.34 -17.69 22.15
CA SER A 431 -12.63 -16.34 21.66
C SER A 431 -12.43 -16.18 20.14
N TYR A 432 -11.50 -16.94 19.55
CA TYR A 432 -11.32 -16.96 18.10
C TYR A 432 -12.44 -17.76 17.44
N PHE A 433 -12.82 -18.90 18.02
CA PHE A 433 -13.92 -19.71 17.51
C PHE A 433 -15.25 -18.96 17.53
N ASP A 434 -15.50 -18.13 18.56
CA ASP A 434 -16.68 -17.28 18.61
C ASP A 434 -16.78 -16.31 17.42
N GLU A 435 -15.65 -15.74 16.98
CA GLU A 435 -15.62 -14.93 15.75
C GLU A 435 -15.90 -15.77 14.50
N ILE A 436 -15.30 -16.96 14.39
CA ILE A 436 -15.55 -17.86 13.24
C ILE A 436 -17.00 -18.34 13.19
N LYS A 437 -17.61 -18.65 14.33
CA LYS A 437 -19.02 -19.01 14.44
C LYS A 437 -19.93 -17.88 13.93
N LYS A 438 -19.60 -16.61 14.25
CA LYS A 438 -20.29 -15.44 13.69
C LYS A 438 -20.14 -15.36 12.18
N VAL A 439 -18.94 -15.59 11.63
CA VAL A 439 -18.72 -15.62 10.18
C VAL A 439 -19.52 -16.73 9.51
N LEU A 440 -19.59 -17.92 10.12
CA LEU A 440 -20.34 -19.07 9.59
C LEU A 440 -21.86 -18.94 9.76
N ASN A 441 -22.33 -18.08 10.67
CA ASN A 441 -23.70 -18.00 11.18
C ASN A 441 -24.18 -19.30 11.84
N VAL A 442 -23.36 -19.86 12.73
CA VAL A 442 -23.67 -21.11 13.45
C VAL A 442 -23.42 -20.96 14.96
N GLN A 443 -24.05 -21.83 15.76
CA GLN A 443 -23.79 -21.88 17.21
C GLN A 443 -22.63 -22.82 17.57
N ASP A 444 -22.43 -23.86 16.76
CA ASP A 444 -21.40 -24.88 16.90
C ASP A 444 -21.17 -25.56 15.53
N LEU A 445 -20.38 -26.64 15.50
CA LEU A 445 -20.14 -27.43 14.30
C LEU A 445 -21.07 -28.65 14.17
N GLN A 446 -22.21 -28.70 14.87
CA GLN A 446 -23.15 -29.84 14.77
C GLN A 446 -23.62 -30.07 13.33
N PHE A 447 -23.80 -28.99 12.55
CA PHE A 447 -24.16 -29.10 11.12
C PHE A 447 -23.16 -29.92 10.30
N ILE A 448 -21.88 -29.94 10.68
CA ILE A 448 -20.85 -30.75 10.01
C ILE A 448 -21.06 -32.23 10.33
N GLU A 449 -21.38 -32.57 11.59
CA GLU A 449 -21.69 -33.95 11.98
C GLU A 449 -22.94 -34.45 11.27
N ASP A 450 -23.99 -33.63 11.23
CA ASP A 450 -25.25 -33.94 10.56
C ASP A 450 -24.98 -34.28 9.09
N ILE A 451 -24.16 -33.47 8.42
CA ILE A 451 -23.74 -33.71 7.04
C ILE A 451 -22.92 -35.00 6.93
N LEU A 452 -21.92 -35.21 7.77
CA LEU A 452 -21.07 -36.41 7.73
C LEU A 452 -21.84 -37.72 7.99
N ASN A 453 -22.96 -37.65 8.71
CA ASN A 453 -23.81 -38.81 8.99
C ASN A 453 -24.78 -39.14 7.85
N ILE A 454 -24.96 -38.25 6.86
CA ILE A 454 -25.80 -38.53 5.67
C ILE A 454 -25.22 -39.71 4.90
N ASN A 455 -26.06 -40.74 4.70
CA ASN A 455 -25.75 -41.99 4.00
C ASN A 455 -24.52 -42.75 4.51
N LYS A 456 -24.05 -42.48 5.74
CA LYS A 456 -22.83 -43.09 6.30
C LYS A 456 -22.89 -44.63 6.35
N GLU A 457 -24.08 -45.19 6.52
CA GLU A 457 -24.32 -46.64 6.58
C GLU A 457 -24.68 -47.26 5.22
N ASN A 458 -24.80 -46.46 4.16
CA ASN A 458 -25.18 -46.94 2.82
C ASN A 458 -24.00 -46.85 1.84
N PRO A 459 -23.19 -47.91 1.70
CA PRO A 459 -22.01 -47.91 0.81
C PRO A 459 -22.36 -47.76 -0.67
N TYR A 460 -23.63 -47.95 -1.05
CA TYR A 460 -24.12 -47.82 -2.42
C TYR A 460 -24.62 -46.41 -2.76
N ASN A 461 -24.72 -45.52 -1.78
CA ASN A 461 -25.16 -44.13 -1.98
C ASN A 461 -24.20 -43.17 -1.27
N PRO A 462 -23.08 -42.78 -1.91
CA PRO A 462 -22.11 -41.89 -1.28
C PRO A 462 -22.76 -40.55 -0.88
N ASN A 463 -22.20 -39.90 0.13
CA ASN A 463 -22.72 -38.64 0.63
C ASN A 463 -22.67 -37.55 -0.47
N PRO A 464 -23.81 -37.04 -0.97
CA PRO A 464 -23.84 -36.12 -2.11
C PRO A 464 -23.29 -34.72 -1.76
N PHE A 465 -23.15 -34.42 -0.47
CA PHE A 465 -22.66 -33.15 0.04
C PHE A 465 -21.13 -33.09 0.12
N ILE A 466 -20.44 -34.23 0.06
CA ILE A 466 -18.98 -34.27 0.11
C ILE A 466 -18.42 -34.24 -1.32
N PRO A 467 -17.63 -33.20 -1.70
CA PRO A 467 -17.00 -33.13 -2.99
C PRO A 467 -16.11 -34.34 -3.28
N GLN A 468 -16.31 -34.91 -4.48
CA GLN A 468 -15.47 -35.95 -5.06
C GLN A 468 -15.10 -35.51 -6.48
N TRP A 469 -13.82 -35.60 -6.82
CA TRP A 469 -13.34 -35.24 -8.15
C TRP A 469 -13.28 -36.49 -9.01
N ASN A 470 -14.01 -36.46 -10.13
CA ASN A 470 -14.15 -37.60 -11.02
C ASN A 470 -12.78 -38.13 -11.45
N GLY A 471 -12.49 -39.38 -11.08
CA GLY A 471 -11.25 -40.09 -11.43
C GLY A 471 -10.05 -39.86 -10.51
N SER A 472 -10.12 -38.97 -9.51
CA SER A 472 -8.93 -38.58 -8.73
C SER A 472 -8.72 -39.37 -7.42
N PHE A 473 -9.63 -40.28 -7.05
CA PHE A 473 -9.75 -40.89 -5.71
C PHE A 473 -9.79 -39.90 -4.52
N ALA A 474 -9.75 -38.59 -4.78
CA ALA A 474 -9.70 -37.56 -3.75
C ALA A 474 -11.12 -37.23 -3.32
N THR A 475 -11.27 -37.07 -2.02
CA THR A 475 -12.51 -36.66 -1.36
C THR A 475 -12.20 -35.50 -0.44
N PHE A 476 -13.15 -34.57 -0.28
CA PHE A 476 -12.98 -33.47 0.65
C PHE A 476 -13.11 -34.00 2.10
N ASP A 477 -11.99 -34.03 2.83
CA ASP A 477 -11.97 -34.49 4.23
C ASP A 477 -12.50 -33.39 5.17
N LEU A 478 -13.83 -33.23 5.14
CA LEU A 478 -14.54 -32.21 5.91
C LEU A 478 -14.22 -32.31 7.41
N LYS A 479 -14.11 -33.53 7.95
CA LYS A 479 -13.83 -33.78 9.36
C LYS A 479 -12.46 -33.25 9.78
N THR A 480 -11.41 -33.60 9.02
CA THR A 480 -10.05 -33.17 9.33
C THR A 480 -9.90 -31.66 9.10
N LEU A 481 -10.41 -31.15 7.98
CA LEU A 481 -10.25 -29.73 7.62
C LEU A 481 -10.95 -28.78 8.60
N SER A 482 -12.08 -29.18 9.18
CA SER A 482 -12.81 -28.38 10.16
C SER A 482 -12.33 -28.53 11.61
N ASN A 483 -11.27 -29.30 11.87
CA ASN A 483 -10.78 -29.63 13.22
C ASN A 483 -11.88 -30.19 14.16
N LEU A 484 -12.83 -30.94 13.60
CA LEU A 484 -14.09 -31.27 14.27
C LEU A 484 -13.90 -31.96 15.63
N GLU A 485 -12.98 -32.93 15.70
CA GLU A 485 -12.77 -33.74 16.91
C GLU A 485 -12.34 -32.91 18.13
N LYS A 486 -11.63 -31.80 17.90
CA LYS A 486 -11.18 -30.90 18.97
C LYS A 486 -12.23 -29.85 19.29
N LEU A 487 -12.83 -29.25 18.26
CA LEU A 487 -13.79 -28.15 18.42
C LEU A 487 -15.19 -28.60 18.88
N HIS A 488 -15.51 -29.88 18.75
CA HIS A 488 -16.78 -30.43 19.27
C HIS A 488 -16.75 -30.63 20.81
N LYS A 489 -15.57 -30.65 21.43
CA LYS A 489 -15.41 -30.84 22.88
C LYS A 489 -15.26 -29.53 23.65
N SER A 490 -15.14 -28.41 22.95
CA SER A 490 -14.97 -27.04 23.46
C SER A 490 -16.26 -26.26 23.35
#